data_AF-A0A0Q8QAG0-F1
#
_entry.id   AF-A0A0Q8QAG0-F1
#
_cell.length_a   1.000
_cell.length_b   1.000
_cell.length_c   1.000
_cell.angle_alpha   90.00
_cell.angle_beta   90.00
_cell.angle_gamma   90.00
#
_symmetry.space_group_name_H-M   'P 1'
#
loop_
_entity.id
_entity.type
_entity.pdbx_description
1 polymer ?
#
loop_
_entity_poly.entity_id
_entity_poly.type
_entity_poly.pdbx_seq_one_letter_code
_entity_poly.pdbx_strand_id
1 'polypeptide(L)'
;MKIRTGSLSKGVQAALFSAGPIFLLMWGLATLYALIPHPIPVTIAALDQLYPMMQLVVLSVPGGAIVSLPGILSGSFVLSRLADRVAWFRQKWVWTISGLIMGLAIASLSRNYIPVAFALTVTSVICATLCRHWIDWVDEDIFISPWARQN
;
A
#
# COMPACT_ATOMS: atom_id res chain seq x y z
N MET A 1 -13.81 0.97 -27.23
CA MET A 1 -13.77 1.37 -25.80
C MET A 1 -12.79 0.44 -25.07
N LYS A 2 -12.17 0.83 -23.94
CA LYS A 2 -11.19 -0.07 -23.26
C LYS A 2 -11.89 -0.90 -22.19
N ILE A 3 -11.74 -2.22 -22.27
CA ILE A 3 -12.26 -3.15 -21.26
C ILE A 3 -11.20 -3.35 -20.18
N ARG A 4 -11.65 -3.33 -18.92
CA ARG A 4 -10.82 -3.69 -17.78
C ARG A 4 -10.59 -5.20 -17.76
N THR A 5 -9.34 -5.61 -17.89
CA THR A 5 -8.89 -6.99 -17.75
C THR A 5 -8.15 -7.16 -16.42
N GLY A 6 -8.34 -8.29 -15.76
CA GLY A 6 -7.75 -8.57 -14.45
C GLY A 6 -8.71 -8.30 -13.29
N SER A 7 -8.20 -8.47 -12.06
CA SER A 7 -9.03 -8.43 -10.86
C SER A 7 -8.49 -7.46 -9.82
N LEU A 8 -9.37 -6.53 -9.41
CA LEU A 8 -9.16 -5.66 -8.25
C LEU A 8 -8.96 -6.48 -6.97
N SER A 9 -9.64 -7.63 -6.82
CA SER A 9 -9.62 -8.42 -5.59
C SER A 9 -8.23 -8.94 -5.25
N LYS A 10 -7.41 -9.32 -6.26
CA LYS A 10 -6.04 -9.79 -6.06
C LYS A 10 -5.15 -8.68 -5.50
N GLY A 11 -5.26 -7.47 -6.07
CA GLY A 11 -4.50 -6.31 -5.60
C GLY A 11 -4.91 -5.86 -4.21
N VAL A 12 -6.21 -5.90 -3.89
CA VAL A 12 -6.73 -5.60 -2.54
C VAL A 12 -6.23 -6.61 -1.52
N GLN A 13 -6.30 -7.91 -1.82
CA GLN A 13 -5.78 -8.95 -0.92
C GLN A 13 -4.28 -8.78 -0.67
N ALA A 14 -3.48 -8.57 -1.73
CA ALA A 14 -2.05 -8.34 -1.59
C ALA A 14 -1.75 -7.09 -0.74
N ALA A 15 -2.49 -6.00 -0.93
CA ALA A 15 -2.34 -4.79 -0.13
C ALA A 15 -2.71 -5.04 1.35
N LEU A 16 -3.80 -5.75 1.64
CA LEU A 16 -4.23 -6.07 3.01
C LEU A 16 -3.20 -6.88 3.79
N PHE A 17 -2.67 -7.94 3.19
CA PHE A 17 -1.69 -8.81 3.86
C PHE A 17 -0.32 -8.16 4.01
N SER A 18 0.02 -7.18 3.16
CA SER A 18 1.32 -6.50 3.21
C SER A 18 1.30 -5.21 4.00
N ALA A 19 0.15 -4.57 4.23
CA ALA A 19 0.04 -3.27 4.90
C ALA A 19 0.68 -3.27 6.31
N GLY A 20 0.33 -4.25 7.16
CA GLY A 20 0.89 -4.38 8.51
C GLY A 20 2.43 -4.57 8.51
N PRO A 21 2.95 -5.59 7.82
CA PRO A 21 4.39 -5.82 7.71
C PRO A 21 5.17 -4.62 7.14
N ILE A 22 4.68 -4.01 6.06
CA ILE A 22 5.31 -2.84 5.44
C ILE A 22 5.34 -1.67 6.42
N PHE A 23 4.21 -1.40 7.09
CA PHE A 23 4.12 -0.33 8.06
C PHE A 23 5.16 -0.48 9.18
N LEU A 24 5.25 -1.67 9.78
CA LEU A 24 6.21 -1.91 10.85
C LEU A 24 7.66 -1.83 10.39
N LEU A 25 7.97 -2.35 9.20
CA LEU A 25 9.32 -2.24 8.63
C LEU A 25 9.71 -0.77 8.41
N MET A 26 8.82 0.03 7.82
CA MET A 26 9.10 1.44 7.55
C MET A 26 9.14 2.27 8.82
N TRP A 27 8.30 1.95 9.81
CA TRP A 27 8.33 2.59 11.12
C TRP A 27 9.62 2.27 11.87
N GLY A 28 10.06 1.01 11.86
CA GLY A 28 11.32 0.58 12.46
C GLY A 28 12.52 1.28 11.81
N LEU A 29 12.57 1.31 10.47
CA LEU A 29 13.61 2.02 9.71
C LEU A 29 13.65 3.52 10.04
N ALA A 30 12.48 4.18 10.08
CA ALA A 30 12.40 5.60 10.41
C ALA A 30 12.81 5.89 11.86
N THR A 31 12.47 4.99 12.79
CA THR A 31 12.86 5.11 14.21
C THR A 31 14.37 4.92 14.38
N LEU A 32 14.96 3.93 13.70
CA LEU A 32 16.40 3.72 13.69
C LEU A 32 17.15 4.91 13.09
N TYR A 33 16.64 5.47 11.98
CA TYR A 33 17.22 6.65 11.36
C TYR A 33 17.19 7.87 12.30
N ALA A 34 16.10 8.06 13.04
CA ALA A 34 15.95 9.16 13.99
C ALA A 34 16.94 9.09 15.18
N LEU A 35 17.57 7.93 15.42
CA LEU A 35 18.55 7.75 16.49
C LEU A 35 19.98 8.12 16.06
N ILE A 36 20.26 8.38 14.79
CA ILE A 36 21.61 8.74 14.31
C ILE A 36 21.89 10.22 14.64
N PRO A 37 23.00 10.58 15.33
CA PRO A 37 24.22 9.81 15.55
C PRO A 37 24.37 9.20 16.96
N HIS A 38 23.30 9.20 17.76
CA HIS A 38 23.35 8.66 19.12
C HIS A 38 23.64 7.15 19.09
N PRO A 39 24.49 6.65 20.01
CA PRO A 39 24.76 5.22 20.11
C PRO A 39 23.44 4.50 20.43
N ILE A 40 23.08 3.52 19.60
CA ILE A 40 21.94 2.64 19.85
C ILE A 40 22.33 1.77 21.05
N PRO A 41 21.73 1.95 22.24
CA PRO A 41 22.12 1.18 23.40
C PRO A 41 21.56 -0.25 23.27
N VAL A 42 22.38 -1.17 22.77
CA VAL A 42 22.05 -2.60 22.73
C VAL A 42 22.24 -3.18 24.13
N THR A 43 21.22 -3.03 24.97
CA THR A 43 21.17 -3.59 26.33
C THR A 43 20.23 -4.80 26.36
N ILE A 44 20.37 -5.68 27.36
CA ILE A 44 19.43 -6.80 27.56
C ILE A 44 18.00 -6.28 27.78
N ALA A 45 17.84 -5.12 28.41
CA ALA A 45 16.56 -4.42 28.54
C ALA A 45 15.98 -3.97 27.19
N ALA A 46 16.82 -3.64 26.20
CA ALA A 46 16.38 -3.35 24.84
C ALA A 46 15.95 -4.62 24.08
N LEU A 47 16.54 -5.79 24.38
CA LEU A 47 16.06 -7.08 23.87
C LEU A 47 14.69 -7.45 24.46
N ASP A 48 14.44 -7.17 25.74
CA ASP A 48 13.11 -7.35 26.35
C ASP A 48 12.04 -6.44 25.75
N GLN A 49 12.43 -5.27 25.22
CA GLN A 49 11.53 -4.40 24.44
C GLN A 49 11.33 -4.90 22.99
N LEU A 50 12.25 -5.72 22.47
CA LEU A 50 12.18 -6.28 21.11
C LEU A 50 11.14 -7.41 21.01
N TYR A 51 10.98 -8.20 22.07
CA TYR A 51 10.02 -9.30 22.13
C TYR A 51 8.55 -8.88 21.94
N PRO A 52 8.01 -7.85 22.64
CA PRO A 52 6.66 -7.36 22.39
C PRO A 52 6.54 -6.68 21.01
N MET A 53 7.62 -6.10 20.48
CA MET A 53 7.66 -5.61 19.09
C MET A 53 7.50 -6.75 18.07
N MET A 54 8.16 -7.89 18.27
CA MET A 54 7.97 -9.07 17.42
C MET A 54 6.54 -9.64 17.52
N GLN A 55 5.94 -9.63 18.71
CA GLN A 55 4.53 -10.00 18.87
C GLN A 55 3.59 -9.02 18.15
N LEU A 56 3.90 -7.72 18.20
CA LEU A 56 3.22 -6.69 17.40
C LEU A 56 3.37 -6.95 15.90
N VAL A 57 4.52 -7.43 15.42
CA VAL A 57 4.70 -7.84 14.02
C VAL A 57 3.75 -8.98 13.65
N VAL A 58 3.67 -10.02 14.47
CA VAL A 58 2.77 -11.16 14.22
C VAL A 58 1.30 -10.74 14.26
N LEU A 59 0.92 -9.88 15.20
CA LEU A 59 -0.46 -9.39 15.36
C LEU A 59 -0.80 -8.26 14.37
N SER A 60 0.19 -7.59 13.78
CA SER A 60 -0.04 -6.52 12.79
C SER A 60 -0.58 -7.03 11.48
N VAL A 61 -0.41 -8.31 11.16
CA VAL A 61 -0.98 -8.89 9.95
C VAL A 61 -2.50 -8.93 10.05
N PRO A 62 -3.13 -9.60 11.05
CA PRO A 62 -4.58 -9.56 11.19
C PRO A 62 -5.10 -8.19 11.61
N GLY A 63 -4.46 -7.52 12.58
CA GLY A 63 -4.90 -6.22 13.08
C GLY A 63 -4.76 -5.10 12.03
N GLY A 64 -3.62 -5.05 11.35
CA GLY A 64 -3.36 -4.10 10.27
C GLY A 64 -4.24 -4.34 9.04
N ALA A 65 -4.53 -5.60 8.71
CA ALA A 65 -5.50 -5.91 7.65
C ALA A 65 -6.90 -5.36 8.00
N ILE A 66 -7.39 -5.59 9.22
CA ILE A 66 -8.71 -5.09 9.66
C ILE A 66 -8.78 -3.56 9.62
N VAL A 67 -7.78 -2.88 10.17
CA VAL A 67 -7.75 -1.41 10.24
C VAL A 67 -7.59 -0.77 8.86
N SER A 68 -6.80 -1.36 7.97
CA SER A 68 -6.57 -0.83 6.62
C SER A 68 -7.69 -1.18 5.62
N LEU A 69 -8.55 -2.15 5.93
CA LEU A 69 -9.59 -2.65 5.04
C LEU A 69 -10.53 -1.57 4.49
N PRO A 70 -11.11 -0.68 5.31
CA PRO A 70 -12.03 0.34 4.79
C PRO A 70 -11.32 1.31 3.84
N GLY A 71 -10.09 1.71 4.17
CA GLY A 71 -9.28 2.63 3.36
C GLY A 71 -8.86 2.02 2.03
N ILE A 72 -8.35 0.79 2.05
CA ILE A 72 -7.93 0.08 0.83
C ILE A 72 -9.12 -0.19 -0.09
N LEU A 73 -10.25 -0.68 0.46
CA LEU A 73 -11.44 -0.97 -0.35
C LEU A 73 -12.04 0.29 -0.97
N SER A 74 -12.26 1.34 -0.16
CA SER A 74 -12.86 2.59 -0.66
C SER A 74 -11.96 3.28 -1.69
N GLY A 75 -10.67 3.44 -1.38
CA GLY A 75 -9.71 4.09 -2.29
C GLY A 75 -9.54 3.34 -3.61
N SER A 76 -9.36 2.02 -3.55
CA SER A 76 -9.19 1.20 -4.75
C SER A 76 -10.46 1.11 -5.60
N PHE A 77 -11.65 1.08 -4.97
CA PHE A 77 -12.92 1.13 -5.67
C PHE A 77 -13.12 2.46 -6.40
N VAL A 78 -12.90 3.59 -5.72
CA VAL A 78 -13.04 4.93 -6.31
C VAL A 78 -12.07 5.12 -7.48
N LEU A 79 -10.80 4.79 -7.30
CA LEU A 79 -9.78 4.91 -8.36
C LEU A 79 -10.07 3.99 -9.55
N SER A 80 -10.53 2.76 -9.31
CA SER A 80 -10.91 1.85 -10.41
C SER A 80 -12.09 2.39 -11.22
N ARG A 81 -13.13 2.91 -10.55
CA ARG A 81 -14.29 3.53 -11.24
C ARG A 81 -13.91 4.78 -12.02
N LEU A 82 -12.99 5.59 -11.50
CA LEU A 82 -12.44 6.73 -12.23
C LEU A 82 -11.62 6.29 -13.44
N ALA A 83 -10.79 5.25 -13.32
CA ALA A 83 -9.99 4.70 -14.40
C ALA A 83 -10.82 4.08 -15.53
N ASP A 84 -12.01 3.56 -15.21
CA ASP A 84 -12.95 3.07 -16.23
C ASP A 84 -13.47 4.21 -17.11
N ARG A 85 -13.69 5.41 -16.54
CA ARG A 85 -14.23 6.59 -17.24
C ARG A 85 -13.17 7.51 -17.84
N VAL A 86 -12.02 7.65 -17.20
CA VAL A 86 -10.99 8.65 -17.53
C VAL A 86 -9.65 7.96 -17.75
N ALA A 87 -9.11 8.08 -18.97
CA ALA A 87 -7.89 7.38 -19.38
C ALA A 87 -6.66 7.72 -18.51
N TRP A 88 -6.61 8.93 -17.96
CA TRP A 88 -5.50 9.36 -17.12
C TRP A 88 -5.34 8.50 -15.85
N PHE A 89 -6.45 8.12 -15.22
CA PHE A 89 -6.44 7.28 -14.01
C PHE A 89 -6.01 5.83 -14.25
N ARG A 90 -5.81 5.42 -15.51
CA ARG A 90 -5.29 4.08 -15.84
C ARG A 90 -3.78 3.98 -15.63
N GLN A 91 -3.08 5.11 -15.55
CA GLN A 91 -1.63 5.15 -15.40
C GLN A 91 -1.19 4.70 -14.01
N LYS A 92 -0.13 3.88 -13.94
CA LYS A 92 0.38 3.34 -12.66
C LYS A 92 0.78 4.44 -11.67
N TRP A 93 1.44 5.48 -12.16
CA TRP A 93 1.91 6.59 -11.35
C TRP A 93 0.78 7.40 -10.70
N VAL A 94 -0.41 7.48 -11.32
CA VAL A 94 -1.56 8.21 -10.75
C VAL A 94 -2.04 7.53 -9.47
N TRP A 95 -2.02 6.19 -9.43
CA TRP A 95 -2.38 5.43 -8.23
C TRP A 95 -1.34 5.63 -7.13
N THR A 96 -0.06 5.59 -7.47
CA THR A 96 1.05 5.86 -6.55
C THR A 96 0.95 7.27 -5.94
N ILE A 97 0.69 8.30 -6.76
CA ILE A 97 0.50 9.68 -6.29
C ILE A 97 -0.75 9.80 -5.41
N SER A 98 -1.84 9.13 -5.77
CA SER A 98 -3.06 9.13 -4.95
C SER A 98 -2.79 8.51 -3.57
N GLY A 99 -2.02 7.42 -3.52
CA GLY A 99 -1.54 6.82 -2.28
C GLY A 99 -0.65 7.76 -1.47
N LEU A 100 0.23 8.53 -2.13
CA LEU A 100 1.08 9.54 -1.49
C LEU A 100 0.23 10.66 -0.86
N ILE A 101 -0.70 11.24 -1.62
CA ILE A 101 -1.58 12.32 -1.13
C ILE A 101 -2.39 11.85 0.07
N MET A 102 -2.98 10.66 -0.02
CA MET A 102 -3.76 10.09 1.08
C MET A 102 -2.88 9.80 2.29
N GLY A 103 -1.69 9.24 2.08
CA GLY A 103 -0.71 8.99 3.12
C GLY A 103 -0.29 10.26 3.85
N LEU A 104 0.01 11.33 3.11
CA LEU A 104 0.34 12.65 3.67
C LEU A 104 -0.84 13.27 4.43
N ALA A 105 -2.06 13.14 3.91
CA ALA A 105 -3.27 13.62 4.59
C ALA A 105 -3.46 12.93 5.95
N ILE A 106 -3.32 11.60 6.00
CA ILE A 106 -3.41 10.84 7.25
C ILE A 106 -2.21 11.16 8.17
N ALA A 107 -1.01 11.27 7.61
CA ALA A 107 0.20 11.64 8.35
C ALA A 107 0.08 13.02 9.04
N SER A 108 -0.66 13.96 8.44
CA SER A 108 -0.93 15.28 9.03
C SER A 108 -1.73 15.22 10.35
N LEU A 109 -2.43 14.11 10.61
CA LEU A 109 -3.11 13.85 11.87
C LEU A 109 -2.14 13.35 12.96
N SER A 110 -0.99 12.80 12.57
CA SER A 110 0.02 12.21 13.47
C SER A 110 1.08 13.25 13.89
N ARG A 111 0.67 14.49 14.16
CA ARG A 111 1.53 15.70 14.29
C ARG A 111 2.78 15.58 15.18
N ASN A 112 2.84 14.58 16.05
CA ASN A 112 3.93 14.40 17.02
C ASN A 112 4.80 13.14 16.79
N TYR A 113 4.55 12.33 15.76
CA TYR A 113 5.28 11.08 15.53
C TYR A 113 5.77 10.96 14.08
N ILE A 114 6.89 11.61 13.77
CA ILE A 114 7.54 11.59 12.45
C ILE A 114 7.74 10.17 11.89
N PRO A 115 8.21 9.17 12.69
CA PRO A 115 8.38 7.81 12.17
C PRO A 115 7.06 7.16 11.75
N VAL A 116 5.96 7.46 12.46
CA VAL A 116 4.63 6.93 12.15
C VAL A 116 4.08 7.60 10.89
N ALA A 117 4.21 8.92 10.79
CA ALA A 117 3.84 9.68 9.60
C ALA A 117 4.54 9.17 8.33
N PHE A 118 5.85 8.91 8.42
CA PHE A 118 6.64 8.32 7.32
C PHE A 118 6.12 6.93 6.94
N ALA A 119 5.96 6.05 7.93
CA ALA A 119 5.50 4.68 7.70
C ALA A 119 4.10 4.62 7.09
N LEU A 120 3.15 5.45 7.57
CA LEU A 120 1.81 5.56 7.01
C LEU A 120 1.85 6.02 5.55
N THR A 121 2.71 6.99 5.24
CA THR A 121 2.84 7.53 3.89
C THR A 121 3.37 6.47 2.92
N VAL A 122 4.48 5.82 3.26
CA VAL A 122 5.09 4.78 2.41
C VAL A 122 4.15 3.58 2.24
N THR A 123 3.50 3.15 3.32
CA THR A 123 2.53 2.03 3.26
C THR A 123 1.35 2.38 2.34
N SER A 124 0.83 3.60 2.42
CA SER A 124 -0.27 4.06 1.54
C SER A 124 0.12 4.03 0.07
N VAL A 125 1.34 4.47 -0.25
CA VAL A 125 1.89 4.42 -1.61
C VAL A 125 2.00 2.99 -2.13
N ILE A 126 2.54 2.08 -1.32
CA ILE A 126 2.72 0.68 -1.72
C ILE A 126 1.36 -0.01 -1.89
N CYS A 127 0.42 0.17 -0.95
CA CYS A 127 -0.93 -0.39 -1.06
C CYS A 127 -1.64 0.07 -2.34
N ALA A 128 -1.59 1.37 -2.65
CA ALA A 128 -2.20 1.90 -3.88
C ALA A 128 -1.54 1.30 -5.14
N THR A 129 -0.23 1.12 -5.12
CA THR A 129 0.52 0.52 -6.23
C THR A 129 0.19 -0.96 -6.41
N LEU A 130 0.06 -1.72 -5.31
CA LEU A 130 -0.36 -3.12 -5.32
C LEU A 130 -1.79 -3.28 -5.83
N CYS A 131 -2.73 -2.43 -5.40
CA CYS A 131 -4.10 -2.45 -5.90
C CYS A 131 -4.16 -2.23 -7.43
N ARG A 132 -3.26 -1.41 -7.99
CA ARG A 132 -3.17 -1.17 -9.43
C ARG A 132 -2.49 -2.31 -10.21
N HIS A 133 -1.63 -3.09 -9.58
CA HIS A 133 -0.69 -3.96 -10.30
C HIS A 133 -1.36 -5.02 -11.19
N TRP A 134 -2.50 -5.58 -10.76
CA TRP A 134 -3.23 -6.66 -11.47
C TRP A 134 -4.44 -6.18 -12.28
N ILE A 135 -4.51 -4.89 -12.60
CA ILE A 135 -5.59 -4.29 -13.40
C ILE A 135 -4.99 -3.75 -14.67
N ASP A 136 -5.47 -4.21 -15.82
CA ASP A 136 -5.10 -3.66 -17.12
C ASP A 136 -6.34 -3.19 -17.87
N TRP A 137 -6.14 -2.28 -18.81
CA TRP A 137 -7.20 -1.79 -19.69
C TRP A 137 -6.76 -1.99 -21.13
N VAL A 138 -7.42 -2.91 -21.82
CA VAL A 138 -7.10 -3.32 -23.20
C VAL A 138 -8.17 -2.79 -24.13
N ASP A 139 -7.80 -2.49 -25.37
CA ASP A 139 -8.75 -2.05 -26.39
C ASP A 139 -9.69 -3.22 -26.76
N GLU A 140 -11.00 -2.94 -26.87
CA GLU A 140 -12.03 -3.92 -27.25
C GLU A 140 -11.68 -4.73 -28.50
N ASP A 141 -11.06 -4.08 -29.48
CA ASP A 141 -10.71 -4.65 -30.77
C ASP A 141 -9.72 -5.83 -30.64
N ILE A 142 -8.89 -5.81 -29.59
CA ILE A 142 -7.92 -6.87 -29.27
C ILE A 142 -8.60 -8.05 -28.56
N PHE A 143 -9.67 -7.80 -27.82
CA PHE A 143 -10.39 -8.82 -27.05
C PHE A 143 -11.35 -9.65 -27.94
N ILE A 144 -11.86 -9.06 -29.02
CA ILE A 144 -12.83 -9.69 -29.94
C ILE A 144 -12.14 -10.54 -31.02
N SER A 145 -10.81 -10.53 -31.13
CA SER A 145 -10.06 -11.38 -32.07
C SER A 145 -9.33 -12.58 -31.42
N PRO A 146 -10.01 -13.55 -30.77
CA PRO A 146 -9.40 -14.85 -30.47
C PRO A 146 -8.91 -15.57 -31.74
N TRP A 147 -9.46 -15.21 -32.91
CA TRP A 147 -9.26 -15.89 -34.18
C TRP A 147 -8.10 -15.33 -35.03
N ALA A 148 -7.48 -14.20 -34.66
CA ALA A 148 -6.38 -13.61 -35.43
C ALA A 148 -4.98 -14.13 -35.06
N ARG A 149 -4.90 -15.09 -34.13
CA ARG A 149 -3.64 -15.66 -33.61
C ARG A 149 -3.37 -17.11 -34.08
N GLN A 150 -4.01 -17.55 -35.16
CA GLN A 150 -3.83 -18.90 -35.74
C GLN A 150 -3.29 -18.92 -37.19
N ASN A 151 -2.81 -17.79 -37.73
CA ASN A 151 -2.06 -17.78 -39.00
C ASN A 151 -0.62 -17.33 -38.78
#